data_AF-A0A1G9RLL4-F1
#
_entry.id   AF-A0A1G9RLL4-F1
#
_cell.length_a   1.000
_cell.length_b   1.000
_cell.length_c   1.000
_cell.angle_alpha   90.00
_cell.angle_beta   90.00
_cell.angle_gamma   90.00
#
_symmetry.space_group_name_H-M   'P 1'
#
loop_
_entity.id
_entity.type
_entity.pdbx_description
1 polymer ?
#
loop_
_entity_poly.entity_id
_entity_poly.type
_entity_poly.pdbx_seq_one_letter_code
_entity_poly.pdbx_strand_id
1 'polypeptide(L)'
;MSMNILAANVAAISGAALLALQPGEPDGFAHSAADAARYADSACHIELAATPDGLLITAWGEGEAGSNYRMVVTQRTGGGGFDIVQEGDVPLSGSEDTLLSDILLDTDADFSARLSTWNASGDPVCNWNERV
;
A
#
# COMPACT_ATOMS: atom_id res chain seq x y z
N MET A 1 -28.08 -63.92 2.59
CA MET A 1 -28.06 -64.05 4.06
C MET A 1 -26.62 -63.82 4.49
N SER A 2 -26.24 -62.62 4.91
CA SER A 2 -26.45 -61.97 6.22
C SER A 2 -25.06 -61.94 6.90
N MET A 3 -24.31 -60.84 6.79
CA MET A 3 -24.29 -59.65 7.67
C MET A 3 -23.59 -59.87 9.03
N ASN A 4 -22.76 -58.86 9.36
CA ASN A 4 -22.44 -58.30 10.69
C ASN A 4 -21.22 -58.86 11.45
N ILE A 5 -20.38 -58.10 12.19
CA ILE A 5 -20.29 -56.66 12.52
C ILE A 5 -18.99 -56.43 13.36
N LEU A 6 -18.44 -55.21 13.29
CA LEU A 6 -17.60 -54.44 14.22
C LEU A 6 -16.40 -55.07 14.97
N ALA A 7 -15.25 -54.40 14.85
CA ALA A 7 -14.52 -53.92 16.03
C ALA A 7 -13.85 -52.58 15.71
N ALA A 8 -14.33 -51.52 16.39
CA ALA A 8 -13.70 -50.22 16.45
C ALA A 8 -12.46 -50.29 17.35
N ASN A 9 -11.35 -49.67 16.94
CA ASN A 9 -10.34 -49.20 17.87
C ASN A 9 -9.98 -47.76 17.52
N VAL A 10 -10.31 -46.89 18.47
CA VAL A 10 -10.08 -45.46 18.54
C VAL A 10 -8.65 -45.21 19.03
N ALA A 11 -8.13 -44.01 18.68
CA ALA A 11 -6.88 -43.37 19.10
C ALA A 11 -5.65 -43.75 18.24
N ALA A 12 -4.82 -42.81 17.76
CA ALA A 12 -4.53 -41.48 18.25
C ALA A 12 -4.52 -40.44 17.11
N ILE A 13 -5.23 -39.33 17.31
CA ILE A 13 -4.98 -38.10 16.57
C ILE A 13 -3.62 -37.63 17.08
N SER A 14 -2.59 -37.83 16.27
CA SER A 14 -1.28 -37.21 16.49
C SER A 14 -1.48 -35.71 16.47
N GLY A 15 -1.55 -35.12 17.66
CA GLY A 15 -1.45 -33.69 17.90
C GLY A 15 -0.06 -33.21 17.52
N ALA A 16 0.19 -33.07 16.22
CA ALA A 16 1.10 -32.07 15.72
C ALA A 16 0.20 -30.88 15.36
N ALA A 17 0.03 -29.98 16.34
CA ALA A 17 -0.36 -28.62 16.04
C ALA A 17 0.76 -28.02 15.18
N LEU A 18 0.68 -28.27 13.87
CA LEU A 18 1.25 -27.37 12.88
C LEU A 18 0.51 -26.06 13.11
N LEU A 19 1.10 -25.19 13.94
CA LEU A 19 0.85 -23.77 13.83
C LEU A 19 1.09 -23.46 12.36
N ALA A 20 -0.01 -23.23 11.66
CA ALA A 20 -0.01 -22.54 10.40
C ALA A 20 0.67 -21.20 10.68
N LEU A 21 1.98 -21.14 10.42
CA LEU A 21 2.58 -19.97 9.84
C LEU A 21 1.85 -19.78 8.52
N GLN A 22 0.69 -19.14 8.58
CA GLN A 22 0.21 -18.38 7.44
C GLN A 22 1.32 -17.35 7.24
N PRO A 23 2.08 -17.37 6.13
CA PRO A 23 2.70 -16.12 5.72
C PRO A 23 1.52 -15.15 5.64
N GLY A 24 1.51 -14.14 6.50
CA GLY A 24 0.63 -13.02 6.29
C GLY A 24 0.93 -12.57 4.87
N GLU A 25 -0.04 -12.79 3.98
CA GLU A 25 -0.08 -12.07 2.73
C GLU A 25 0.14 -10.61 3.14
N PRO A 26 1.12 -9.89 2.57
CA PRO A 26 0.97 -8.45 2.61
C PRO A 26 -0.41 -8.24 2.00
N ASP A 27 -1.36 -7.68 2.75
CA ASP A 27 -2.58 -7.11 2.19
C ASP A 27 -2.10 -6.02 1.22
N GLY A 28 -1.65 -6.44 0.05
CA GLY A 28 -1.44 -5.60 -1.10
C GLY A 28 -2.83 -5.15 -1.43
N PHE A 29 -3.11 -3.89 -1.11
CA PHE A 29 -4.36 -3.22 -1.45
C PHE A 29 -4.58 -3.43 -2.95
N ALA A 30 -5.42 -4.40 -3.30
CA ALA A 30 -5.64 -4.77 -4.68
C ALA A 30 -6.32 -3.58 -5.36
N HIS A 31 -5.58 -2.92 -6.25
CA HIS A 31 -6.07 -1.80 -7.03
C HIS A 31 -7.36 -2.19 -7.76
N SER A 32 -8.32 -1.27 -7.81
CA SER A 32 -9.43 -1.46 -8.74
C SER A 32 -8.89 -1.35 -10.16
N ALA A 33 -9.46 -2.10 -11.12
CA ALA A 33 -9.03 -2.02 -12.51
C ALA A 33 -9.19 -0.60 -13.13
N ALA A 34 -10.05 0.23 -12.54
CA ALA A 34 -10.24 1.62 -12.94
C ALA A 34 -9.09 2.52 -12.44
N ASP A 35 -8.56 2.23 -11.25
CA ASP A 35 -7.39 2.92 -10.68
C ASP A 35 -6.14 2.55 -11.47
N ALA A 36 -5.91 1.26 -11.72
CA ALA A 36 -4.79 0.79 -12.53
C ALA A 36 -4.76 1.43 -13.94
N ALA A 37 -5.93 1.59 -14.58
CA ALA A 37 -6.01 2.24 -15.89
C ALA A 37 -5.74 3.75 -15.87
N ARG A 38 -5.94 4.42 -14.73
CA ARG A 38 -5.64 5.86 -14.55
C ARG A 38 -4.14 6.11 -14.40
N TYR A 39 -3.39 5.13 -13.91
CA TYR A 39 -1.98 5.27 -13.52
C TYR A 39 -0.98 4.59 -14.45
N ALA A 40 -1.45 3.75 -15.39
CA ALA A 40 -0.64 2.88 -16.24
C ALA A 40 0.52 3.51 -17.06
N ASP A 41 0.61 4.84 -17.12
CA ASP A 41 1.67 5.57 -17.84
C ASP A 41 2.55 6.45 -16.91
N SER A 42 2.39 6.37 -15.59
CA SER A 42 3.11 7.21 -14.63
C SER A 42 4.05 6.36 -13.76
N ALA A 43 5.35 6.70 -13.74
CA ALA A 43 6.32 5.98 -12.90
C ALA A 43 6.06 6.11 -11.38
N CYS A 44 5.16 6.98 -10.95
CA CYS A 44 4.70 7.11 -9.57
C CYS A 44 3.28 7.67 -9.53
N HIS A 45 2.54 7.39 -8.46
CA HIS A 45 1.18 7.92 -8.26
C HIS A 45 0.82 8.04 -6.77
N ILE A 46 -0.31 8.71 -6.53
CA ILE A 46 -0.92 8.84 -5.20
C ILE A 46 -2.31 8.23 -5.25
N GLU A 47 -2.62 7.42 -4.25
CA GLU A 47 -3.95 6.85 -4.02
C GLU A 47 -4.59 7.44 -2.78
N LEU A 48 -5.91 7.58 -2.84
CA LEU A 48 -6.73 8.11 -1.78
C LEU A 48 -7.79 7.09 -1.40
N ALA A 49 -7.79 6.67 -0.13
CA ALA A 49 -8.76 5.72 0.39
C ALA A 49 -9.40 6.27 1.68
N ALA A 50 -10.72 6.43 1.68
CA ALA A 50 -11.46 6.76 2.89
C ALA A 50 -11.50 5.52 3.81
N THR A 51 -11.10 5.69 5.06
CA THR A 51 -11.11 4.66 6.10
C THR A 51 -11.99 5.14 7.27
N PRO A 52 -12.35 4.25 8.22
CA PRO A 52 -13.06 4.67 9.44
C PRO A 52 -12.30 5.68 10.30
N ASP A 53 -10.98 5.73 10.16
CA ASP A 53 -10.08 6.55 10.99
C ASP A 53 -9.62 7.84 10.29
N GLY A 54 -9.94 8.01 9.00
CA GLY A 54 -9.51 9.17 8.23
C GLY A 54 -9.45 8.96 6.72
N LEU A 55 -8.72 9.84 6.04
CA LEU A 55 -8.32 9.66 4.65
C LEU A 55 -6.89 9.14 4.60
N LEU A 56 -6.71 7.92 4.09
CA LEU A 56 -5.40 7.35 3.82
C LEU A 56 -4.90 7.86 2.47
N ILE A 57 -3.71 8.46 2.47
CA ILE A 57 -2.99 8.90 1.29
C ILE A 57 -1.76 8.00 1.13
N THR A 58 -1.71 7.26 0.03
CA THR A 58 -0.65 6.28 -0.23
C THR A 58 0.13 6.71 -1.47
N ALA A 59 1.46 6.81 -1.35
CA ALA A 59 2.36 7.09 -2.45
C ALA A 59 3.00 5.80 -2.95
N TRP A 60 2.97 5.60 -4.26
CA TRP A 60 3.51 4.43 -4.94
C TRP A 60 4.56 4.84 -5.97
N GLY A 61 5.54 3.98 -6.19
CA GLY A 61 6.54 4.11 -7.25
C GLY A 61 6.76 2.80 -7.98
N GLU A 62 6.88 2.88 -9.29
CA GLU A 62 7.23 1.75 -10.16
C GLU A 62 8.75 1.62 -10.32
N GLY A 63 9.24 0.51 -10.87
CA GLY A 63 10.67 0.27 -11.05
C GLY A 63 11.44 1.37 -11.79
N GLU A 64 10.77 2.15 -12.64
CA GLU A 64 11.40 3.26 -13.34
C GLU A 64 11.46 4.55 -12.51
N ALA A 65 10.68 4.71 -11.42
CA ALA A 65 10.54 5.98 -10.68
C ALA A 65 11.84 6.50 -10.04
N GLY A 66 12.87 5.67 -9.96
CA GLY A 66 14.13 6.02 -9.32
C GLY A 66 14.13 5.72 -7.81
N SER A 67 15.31 5.74 -7.20
CA SER A 67 15.49 5.21 -5.84
C SER A 67 15.07 6.17 -4.74
N ASN A 68 14.82 7.44 -5.04
CA ASN A 68 14.63 8.48 -4.04
C ASN A 68 13.26 9.12 -4.23
N TYR A 69 12.53 9.36 -3.14
CA TYR A 69 11.22 9.97 -3.19
C TYR A 69 11.04 11.09 -2.16
N ARG A 70 10.08 11.97 -2.45
CA ARG A 70 9.59 13.01 -1.56
C ARG A 70 8.09 13.14 -1.71
N MET A 71 7.37 12.87 -0.63
CA MET A 71 5.95 13.12 -0.49
C MET A 71 5.74 14.37 0.37
N VAL A 72 4.92 15.29 -0.11
CA VAL A 72 4.46 16.47 0.64
C VAL A 72 2.96 16.47 0.67
N VAL A 73 2.38 16.49 1.86
CA VAL A 73 0.95 16.64 2.08
C VAL A 73 0.71 17.91 2.87
N THR A 74 0.05 18.88 2.24
CA THR A 74 -0.38 20.11 2.91
C THR A 74 -1.83 19.93 3.34
N GLN A 75 -2.09 20.00 4.65
CA GLN A 75 -3.45 20.05 5.19
C GLN A 75 -3.77 21.49 5.63
N ARG A 76 -4.96 21.98 5.27
CA ARG A 76 -5.48 23.27 5.71
C ARG A 76 -6.79 23.06 6.46
N THR A 77 -6.85 23.61 7.66
CA THR A 77 -8.04 23.65 8.50
C THR A 77 -8.47 25.10 8.69
N GLY A 78 -9.70 25.33 9.20
CA GLY A 78 -10.18 26.67 9.52
C GLY A 78 -9.31 27.46 10.52
N GLY A 79 -8.38 26.79 11.22
CA GLY A 79 -7.46 27.40 12.20
C GLY A 79 -6.02 27.61 11.70
N GLY A 80 -5.66 27.11 10.51
CA GLY A 80 -4.29 27.17 10.00
C GLY A 80 -3.97 26.03 9.04
N GLY A 81 -2.70 25.87 8.68
CA GLY A 81 -2.26 24.76 7.83
C GLY A 81 -0.87 24.28 8.20
N PHE A 82 -0.60 23.02 7.88
CA PHE A 82 0.69 22.41 8.10
C PHE A 82 1.05 21.48 6.94
N ASP A 83 2.35 21.27 6.77
CA ASP A 83 2.90 20.35 5.78
C ASP A 83 3.45 19.13 6.50
N ILE A 84 3.06 17.95 6.02
CA ILE A 84 3.73 16.68 6.32
C ILE A 84 4.67 16.39 5.17
N VAL A 85 5.94 16.16 5.48
CA VAL A 85 6.96 15.80 4.51
C VAL A 85 7.53 14.45 4.88
N GLN A 86 7.44 13.48 3.96
CA GLN A 86 8.13 12.19 4.05
C GLN A 86 9.09 12.05 2.89
N GLU A 87 10.33 11.69 3.18
CA GLU A 87 11.41 11.54 2.21
C GLU A 87 12.17 10.26 2.54
N GLY A 88 12.63 9.57 1.51
CA GLY A 88 13.39 8.35 1.68
C GLY A 88 14.01 7.83 0.41
N ASP A 89 14.94 6.89 0.60
CA ASP A 89 15.55 6.13 -0.47
C ASP A 89 14.98 4.70 -0.41
N VAL A 90 14.15 4.36 -1.39
CA VAL A 90 13.52 3.04 -1.53
C VAL A 90 14.03 2.41 -2.83
N PRO A 91 14.73 1.27 -2.77
CA PRO A 91 15.15 0.57 -3.97
C PRO A 91 13.91 0.09 -4.75
N LEU A 92 13.63 0.72 -5.89
CA LEU A 92 12.59 0.28 -6.81
C LEU A 92 13.21 -0.73 -7.77
N SER A 93 12.77 -1.98 -7.69
CA SER A 93 13.24 -3.05 -8.56
C SER A 93 12.06 -3.89 -9.03
N GLY A 94 11.95 -4.07 -10.35
CA GLY A 94 10.89 -4.86 -10.96
C GLY A 94 9.78 -3.99 -11.55
N SER A 95 8.75 -4.65 -12.08
CA SER A 95 7.59 -4.01 -12.71
C SER A 95 6.39 -3.86 -11.77
N GLU A 96 6.59 -4.07 -10.47
CA GLU A 96 5.53 -4.01 -9.46
C GLU A 96 5.56 -2.66 -8.74
N ASP A 97 4.37 -2.17 -8.39
CA ASP A 97 4.22 -0.99 -7.55
C ASP A 97 4.84 -1.22 -6.17
N THR A 98 5.70 -0.30 -5.78
CA THR A 98 6.35 -0.30 -4.46
C THR A 98 5.80 0.82 -3.62
N LEU A 99 5.40 0.50 -2.39
CA LEU A 99 4.96 1.49 -1.41
C LEU A 99 6.12 2.42 -1.04
N LEU A 100 5.94 3.72 -1.25
CA LEU A 100 6.90 4.75 -0.89
C LEU A 100 6.57 5.36 0.48
N SER A 101 5.30 5.72 0.69
CA SER A 101 4.84 6.40 1.89
C SER A 101 3.33 6.20 2.10
N ASP A 102 2.90 6.20 3.35
CA ASP A 102 1.51 6.19 3.78
C ASP A 102 1.26 7.29 4.83
N ILE A 103 0.19 8.07 4.65
CA ILE A 103 -0.20 9.16 5.56
C ILE A 103 -1.70 9.09 5.80
N LEU A 104 -2.10 8.94 7.07
CA LEU A 104 -3.50 9.05 7.47
C LEU A 104 -3.79 10.50 7.90
N LEU A 105 -4.75 11.13 7.22
CA LEU A 105 -5.25 12.47 7.56
C LEU A 105 -6.65 12.40 8.16
N ASP A 106 -7.00 13.42 8.93
CA ASP A 106 -8.39 13.71 9.28
C ASP A 106 -9.18 14.15 8.04
N THR A 107 -10.44 13.70 7.89
CA THR A 107 -11.29 13.92 6.71
C THR A 107 -11.88 15.32 6.63
N ASP A 108 -11.87 16.08 7.73
CA ASP A 108 -12.58 17.37 7.83
C ASP A 108 -11.75 18.57 7.33
N ALA A 109 -10.70 18.34 6.53
CA ALA A 109 -9.76 19.36 6.10
C ALA A 109 -9.48 19.35 4.60
N ASP A 110 -9.27 20.53 4.01
CA ASP A 110 -8.78 20.66 2.63
C ASP A 110 -7.33 20.17 2.58
N PHE A 111 -6.96 19.43 1.53
CA PHE A 111 -5.56 19.00 1.38
C PHE A 111 -5.04 19.01 -0.05
N SER A 112 -3.72 19.06 -0.17
CA SER A 112 -3.03 18.77 -1.42
C SER A 112 -1.85 17.84 -1.16
N ALA A 113 -1.67 16.85 -2.01
CA ALA A 113 -0.57 15.91 -1.95
C ALA A 113 0.30 16.04 -3.21
N ARG A 114 1.61 15.99 -3.03
CA ARG A 114 2.59 15.96 -4.11
C ARG A 114 3.58 14.84 -3.85
N LEU A 115 3.84 14.05 -4.88
CA LEU A 115 4.88 13.03 -4.89
C LEU A 115 5.89 13.40 -5.96
N SER A 116 7.17 13.30 -5.64
CA SER A 116 8.25 13.47 -6.60
C SER A 116 9.29 12.40 -6.38
N THR A 117 9.84 11.88 -7.47
CA THR A 117 10.89 10.85 -7.43
C THR A 117 12.06 11.23 -8.33
N TRP A 118 13.23 10.72 -7.99
CA TRP A 118 14.48 10.97 -8.71
C TRP A 118 15.27 9.69 -8.92
N ASN A 119 15.95 9.61 -10.06
CA ASN A 119 16.91 8.54 -10.33
C ASN A 119 18.19 8.73 -9.49
N ALA A 120 19.11 7.75 -9.55
CA ALA A 120 20.37 7.80 -8.81
C ALA A 120 21.30 8.96 -9.20
N SER A 121 21.10 9.58 -10.36
CA SER A 121 21.84 10.77 -10.81
C SER A 121 21.23 12.08 -10.27
N GLY A 122 20.06 12.00 -9.62
CA GLY A 122 19.31 13.16 -9.13
C GLY A 122 18.39 13.80 -10.18
N ASP A 123 18.19 13.18 -11.34
CA ASP A 123 17.25 13.68 -12.34
C ASP A 123 15.81 13.34 -11.94
N PRO A 124 14.85 14.28 -12.09
CA PRO A 124 13.46 14.01 -11.77
C PRO A 124 12.90 12.98 -12.75
N VAL A 125 12.24 11.95 -12.20
CA VAL A 125 11.60 10.90 -13.00
C VAL A 125 10.09 11.10 -13.02
N CYS A 126 9.49 11.29 -11.85
CA CYS A 126 8.06 11.45 -11.70
C CYS A 126 7.72 12.65 -10.83
N ASN A 127 6.59 13.29 -11.15
CA ASN A 127 6.01 14.35 -10.34
C ASN A 127 4.48 14.24 -10.42
N TRP A 128 3.88 13.72 -9.35
CA TRP A 128 2.44 13.58 -9.20
C TRP A 128 1.89 14.66 -8.28
N ASN A 129 0.72 15.21 -8.62
CA ASN A 129 0.04 16.21 -7.80
C ASN A 129 -1.46 15.88 -7.70
N GLU A 130 -1.97 15.81 -6.49
CA GLU A 130 -3.37 15.57 -6.17
C GLU A 130 -3.90 16.70 -5.27
N ARG A 131 -5.14 17.13 -5.50
CA ARG A 131 -5.82 18.13 -4.66
C ARG A 131 -7.28 17.74 -4.53
N VAL A 132 -7.77 17.75 -3.30
CA VAL A 132 -9.18 17.51 -2.95
C VAL A 132 -9.68 18.69 -2.14
#